data_AF-A0A8C8FTL0-F1
#
_entry.id   AF-A0A8C8FTL0-F1
#
_cell.length_a   1.000
_cell.length_b   1.000
_cell.length_c   1.000
_cell.angle_alpha   90.00
_cell.angle_beta   90.00
_cell.angle_gamma   90.00
#
_symmetry.space_group_name_H-M   'P 1'
#
loop_
_entity.id
_entity.type
_entity.pdbx_description
1 polymer ?
#
loop_
_entity_poly.entity_id
_entity_poly.type
_entity_poly.pdbx_seq_one_letter_code
_entity_poly.pdbx_strand_id
1 'polypeptide(L)'
;MLLWQLLGLVGSLMLCKGQKNGVGELCDDFTDLDFHECFLGTTLNVKLLLYTKSNLRCGREVNHHHLSYQPLFNFSLPTAFVIHGYRPTGAPPVWVDHIVQLLSEQEDMNILVVDWNRGAANLNYFTAVANTRQAANNLTGFILSMQEEGAPLSSIHLIGVSLGAHLAGFVGANLKGKIGRITGLDPAGPMFTGATAEERLDPSDAMFVDVLHTDMNSFGLRGQHGHIDYYANGGSDQPGCPKTIFSGKSYFVCDHQRSVFLYLCALNRTCSLTGYPCSSYSDFLDGRCLQCEAFKPAPCPMLGYDISRWRDTLLRLGQTKAYFTTTATLPYQKTSYRVDMVTWNQYLRWGVVILRLHSGRNFSEARIDRKRFKFEQYTSTRLLVQFDEDLQPVQKISLRIASGNMIGPRYKIRLLHIRLTPLEQPDSPLMCRYDIIMEENIEVAFRPLPCDPRL
;
A
#
# COMPACT_ATOMS: atom_id res chain seq x y z
N MET A 1 -36.50 51.54 -11.40
CA MET A 1 -36.33 51.13 -12.80
C MET A 1 -34.83 51.14 -13.07
N LEU A 2 -34.06 50.18 -12.58
CA LEU A 2 -34.07 48.74 -12.92
C LEU A 2 -33.63 48.52 -14.38
N LEU A 3 -32.54 47.76 -14.53
CA LEU A 3 -31.69 47.50 -15.70
C LEU A 3 -30.64 48.60 -15.98
N TRP A 4 -29.42 48.17 -16.34
CA TRP A 4 -28.22 48.94 -16.77
C TRP A 4 -26.97 48.98 -15.85
N GLN A 5 -26.85 48.11 -14.84
CA GLN A 5 -25.58 47.96 -14.08
C GLN A 5 -25.10 46.50 -13.87
N LEU A 6 -25.23 45.65 -14.88
CA LEU A 6 -24.60 44.32 -14.88
C LEU A 6 -24.13 44.00 -16.30
N LEU A 7 -22.90 44.41 -16.63
CA LEU A 7 -22.03 43.85 -17.69
C LEU A 7 -20.79 44.74 -17.80
N GLY A 8 -19.67 44.31 -17.21
CA GLY A 8 -18.42 45.03 -17.35
C GLY A 8 -17.37 44.69 -16.30
N LEU A 9 -16.97 43.42 -16.21
CA LEU A 9 -15.67 43.00 -15.66
C LEU A 9 -15.45 41.50 -15.95
N VAL A 10 -15.39 41.17 -17.24
CA VAL A 10 -14.62 40.00 -17.72
C VAL A 10 -13.41 40.60 -18.43
N GLY A 11 -12.31 40.70 -17.69
CA GLY A 11 -11.06 41.30 -18.16
C GLY A 11 -9.89 40.57 -17.52
N SER A 12 -9.34 39.62 -18.27
CA SER A 12 -7.92 39.26 -18.27
C SER A 12 -7.31 38.72 -16.96
N LEU A 13 -7.56 37.44 -16.64
CA LEU A 13 -6.48 36.60 -16.11
C LEU A 13 -5.78 35.91 -17.30
N MET A 14 -4.94 36.69 -17.97
CA MET A 14 -3.92 36.17 -18.87
C MET A 14 -2.89 35.40 -18.03
N LEU A 15 -2.79 34.11 -18.34
CA LEU A 15 -1.58 33.29 -18.33
C LEU A 15 -0.32 33.99 -17.79
N CYS A 16 0.00 33.77 -16.51
CA CYS A 16 1.41 33.68 -16.13
C CYS A 16 1.96 32.32 -16.58
N LYS A 17 2.12 32.13 -17.90
CA LYS A 17 3.11 31.19 -18.41
C LYS A 17 4.46 31.78 -18.03
N GLY A 18 5.11 31.19 -17.03
CA GLY A 18 6.49 31.51 -16.68
C GLY A 18 7.38 31.24 -17.89
N GLN A 19 7.72 32.30 -18.62
CA GLN A 19 8.71 32.27 -19.68
C GLN A 19 10.09 32.14 -19.03
N LYS A 20 10.58 30.90 -18.89
CA LYS A 20 11.99 30.65 -18.60
C LYS A 20 12.79 30.91 -19.87
N ASN A 21 13.24 32.17 -20.03
CA ASN A 21 14.34 32.49 -20.91
C ASN A 21 15.63 31.96 -20.27
N GLY A 22 16.05 30.78 -20.71
CA GLY A 22 17.36 30.20 -20.51
C GLY A 22 17.46 29.04 -21.50
N VAL A 23 18.61 28.90 -22.17
CA VAL A 23 18.90 27.74 -23.02
C VAL A 23 18.91 26.51 -22.12
N GLY A 24 17.74 25.93 -21.90
CA GLY A 24 17.47 24.81 -21.02
C GLY A 24 16.80 23.73 -21.85
N GLU A 25 17.31 22.50 -21.72
CA GLU A 25 16.76 21.31 -22.35
C GLU A 25 15.22 21.26 -22.29
N LEU A 26 14.56 21.12 -23.44
CA LEU A 26 13.10 20.94 -23.53
C LEU A 26 12.70 19.59 -22.92
N CYS A 27 12.02 19.61 -21.79
CA CYS A 27 11.44 18.40 -21.19
C CYS A 27 10.19 17.96 -21.97
N ASP A 28 9.95 16.66 -22.05
CA ASP A 28 8.73 16.10 -22.60
C ASP A 28 7.69 15.94 -21.49
N ASP A 29 6.51 16.52 -21.71
CA ASP A 29 5.43 16.52 -20.75
C ASP A 29 4.56 15.26 -20.88
N PHE A 30 4.04 14.81 -19.74
CA PHE A 30 2.98 13.81 -19.69
C PHE A 30 1.74 14.32 -20.42
N THR A 31 1.08 13.47 -21.21
CA THR A 31 -0.09 13.86 -21.98
C THR A 31 -1.22 14.29 -21.03
N ASP A 32 -1.66 15.54 -21.12
CA ASP A 32 -2.84 16.07 -20.45
C ASP A 32 -3.95 16.26 -21.49
N LEU A 33 -5.13 15.68 -21.23
CA LEU A 33 -6.25 15.67 -22.16
C LEU A 33 -7.43 16.43 -21.57
N ASP A 34 -8.12 17.19 -22.42
CA ASP A 34 -9.31 17.91 -21.98
C ASP A 34 -10.55 16.99 -21.89
N PHE A 35 -11.64 17.54 -21.35
CA PHE A 35 -12.88 16.80 -21.18
C PHE A 35 -13.50 16.34 -22.51
N HIS A 36 -13.32 17.11 -23.59
CA HIS A 36 -13.88 16.79 -24.90
C HIS A 36 -13.15 15.58 -25.53
N GLU A 37 -11.82 15.55 -25.43
CA GLU A 37 -11.01 14.38 -25.81
C GLU A 37 -11.39 13.14 -24.98
N CYS A 38 -11.62 13.30 -23.67
CA CYS A 38 -12.07 12.21 -22.80
C CYS A 38 -13.48 11.70 -23.15
N PHE A 39 -14.37 12.58 -23.61
CA PHE A 39 -15.74 12.25 -23.98
C PHE A 39 -15.83 11.53 -25.32
N LEU A 40 -15.17 12.07 -26.36
CA LEU A 40 -15.17 11.46 -27.70
C LEU A 40 -14.26 10.23 -27.79
N GLY A 41 -13.23 10.18 -26.93
CA GLY A 41 -12.14 9.22 -27.02
C GLY A 41 -11.05 9.69 -27.98
N THR A 42 -9.85 9.15 -27.77
CA THR A 42 -8.67 9.43 -28.58
C THR A 42 -8.11 8.15 -29.19
N THR A 43 -7.29 8.29 -30.23
CA THR A 43 -6.50 7.17 -30.75
C THR A 43 -5.45 6.77 -29.72
N LEU A 44 -5.40 5.48 -29.37
CA LEU A 44 -4.39 4.93 -28.46
C LEU A 44 -2.99 5.31 -28.95
N ASN A 45 -2.23 5.93 -28.06
CA ASN A 45 -0.81 6.22 -28.24
C ASN A 45 -0.12 5.94 -26.90
N VAL A 46 1.03 5.27 -26.96
CA VAL A 46 1.87 4.98 -25.81
C VAL A 46 3.14 5.80 -25.96
N LYS A 47 3.44 6.64 -24.97
CA LYS A 47 4.68 7.38 -24.83
C LYS A 47 5.46 6.83 -23.65
N LEU A 48 6.78 6.82 -23.78
CA LEU A 48 7.70 6.36 -22.75
C LEU A 48 8.58 7.52 -22.35
N LEU A 49 8.33 8.05 -21.15
CA LEU A 49 9.09 9.16 -20.60
C LEU A 49 10.20 8.61 -19.71
N LEU A 50 11.45 8.76 -20.16
CA LEU A 50 12.65 8.32 -19.45
C LEU A 50 13.08 9.32 -18.39
N TYR A 51 13.30 8.77 -17.21
CA TYR A 51 13.95 9.40 -16.08
C TYR A 51 15.13 8.55 -15.62
N THR A 52 16.19 9.23 -15.22
CA THR A 52 17.40 8.68 -14.62
C THR A 52 17.82 9.62 -13.49
N LYS A 53 18.83 9.25 -12.71
CA LYS A 53 19.42 10.15 -11.70
C LYS A 53 19.86 11.52 -12.26
N SER A 54 20.16 11.60 -13.55
CA SER A 54 20.59 12.84 -14.20
C SER A 54 19.44 13.80 -14.55
N ASN A 55 18.19 13.30 -14.71
CA ASN A 55 17.07 14.08 -15.23
C ASN A 55 15.74 13.82 -14.49
N LEU A 56 15.77 13.63 -13.17
CA LEU A 56 14.59 13.28 -12.36
C LEU A 56 13.39 14.25 -12.44
N ARG A 57 13.58 15.48 -12.94
CA ARG A 57 12.53 16.50 -13.10
C ARG A 57 12.19 16.82 -14.56
N CYS A 58 12.81 16.12 -15.50
CA CYS A 58 12.75 16.45 -16.91
C CYS A 58 12.71 15.17 -17.72
N GLY A 59 11.51 14.58 -17.83
CA GLY A 59 11.29 13.37 -18.62
C GLY A 59 11.68 13.58 -20.07
N ARG A 60 12.27 12.56 -20.69
CA ARG A 60 12.61 12.56 -22.12
C ARG A 60 11.87 11.45 -22.82
N GLU A 61 11.12 11.78 -23.86
CA GLU A 61 10.43 10.77 -24.66
C GLU A 61 11.48 9.88 -25.35
N VAL A 62 11.29 8.56 -25.26
CA VAL A 62 12.14 7.58 -25.93
C VAL A 62 11.46 7.11 -27.20
N ASN A 63 12.24 7.04 -28.29
CA ASN A 63 11.75 6.49 -29.54
C ASN A 63 11.61 4.96 -29.44
N HIS A 64 10.45 4.43 -29.80
CA HIS A 64 10.13 3.00 -29.70
C HIS A 64 10.99 2.10 -30.60
N HIS A 65 11.60 2.65 -31.65
CA HIS A 65 12.41 1.90 -32.62
C HIS A 65 13.90 2.21 -32.53
N HIS A 66 14.28 3.27 -31.82
CA HIS A 66 15.67 3.74 -31.79
C HIS A 66 16.08 4.15 -30.38
N LEU A 67 16.02 3.17 -29.49
CA LEU A 67 16.37 3.30 -28.07
C LEU A 67 17.79 3.83 -27.84
N SER A 68 18.74 3.37 -28.65
CA SER A 68 20.15 3.74 -28.60
C SER A 68 20.42 5.21 -28.93
N TYR A 69 19.47 5.93 -29.54
CA TYR A 69 19.59 7.38 -29.77
C TYR A 69 19.28 8.22 -28.53
N GLN A 70 18.74 7.63 -27.47
CA GLN A 70 18.54 8.33 -26.21
C GLN A 70 19.79 8.19 -25.34
N PRO A 71 20.69 9.20 -25.27
CA PRO A 71 21.97 9.09 -24.56
C PRO A 71 21.84 8.83 -23.06
N LEU A 72 20.68 9.12 -22.46
CA LEU A 72 20.41 8.87 -21.05
C LEU A 72 20.00 7.40 -20.79
N PHE A 73 19.61 6.64 -21.81
CA PHE A 73 19.16 5.26 -21.62
C PHE A 73 20.34 4.30 -21.61
N ASN A 74 20.44 3.46 -20.57
CA ASN A 74 21.54 2.49 -20.43
C ASN A 74 21.02 1.06 -20.29
N PHE A 75 21.20 0.24 -21.33
CA PHE A 75 20.75 -1.16 -21.36
C PHE A 75 21.39 -2.08 -20.32
N SER A 76 22.53 -1.68 -19.74
CA SER A 76 23.20 -2.45 -18.68
C SER A 76 22.60 -2.20 -17.30
N LEU A 77 21.74 -1.19 -17.14
CA LEU A 77 21.06 -0.89 -15.88
C LEU A 77 19.70 -1.61 -15.78
N PRO A 78 19.25 -1.95 -14.55
CA PRO A 78 17.86 -2.33 -14.32
C PRO A 78 16.89 -1.29 -14.85
N THR A 79 15.69 -1.73 -15.27
CA THR A 79 14.68 -0.82 -15.81
C THR A 79 13.34 -1.03 -15.13
N ALA A 80 12.84 0.03 -14.49
CA ALA A 80 11.51 0.07 -13.89
C ALA A 80 10.53 0.77 -14.83
N PHE A 81 9.42 0.11 -15.16
CA PHE A 81 8.31 0.71 -15.89
C PHE A 81 7.20 1.06 -14.91
N VAL A 82 6.76 2.32 -14.94
CA VAL A 82 5.68 2.82 -14.09
C VAL A 82 4.44 3.06 -14.95
N ILE A 83 3.41 2.25 -14.75
CA ILE A 83 2.23 2.17 -15.62
C ILE A 83 1.00 2.64 -14.85
N HIS A 84 0.44 3.79 -15.24
CA HIS A 84 -0.79 4.30 -14.61
C HIS A 84 -2.05 3.55 -15.07
N GLY A 85 -3.19 3.84 -14.42
CA GLY A 85 -4.48 3.22 -14.71
C GLY A 85 -5.47 4.12 -15.47
N TYR A 86 -6.75 3.84 -15.30
CA TYR A 86 -7.88 4.56 -15.92
C TYR A 86 -7.92 6.06 -15.57
N ARG A 87 -8.13 6.93 -16.56
CA ARG A 87 -8.05 8.41 -16.43
C ARG A 87 -9.28 9.14 -16.97
N PRO A 88 -10.44 9.05 -16.31
CA PRO A 88 -11.69 9.62 -16.84
C PRO A 88 -11.68 11.15 -17.01
N THR A 89 -10.67 11.85 -16.46
CA THR A 89 -10.52 13.30 -16.57
C THR A 89 -9.31 13.74 -17.40
N GLY A 90 -8.54 12.81 -17.98
CA GLY A 90 -7.39 13.15 -18.83
C GLY A 90 -6.17 13.75 -18.13
N ALA A 91 -6.30 14.23 -16.88
CA ALA A 91 -5.19 14.82 -16.14
C ALA A 91 -4.00 13.83 -15.98
N PRO A 92 -2.75 14.30 -15.77
CA PRO A 92 -1.61 13.48 -15.37
C PRO A 92 -1.70 12.94 -13.93
N PRO A 93 -1.02 11.84 -13.56
CA PRO A 93 -1.07 11.32 -12.19
C PRO A 93 -0.20 12.16 -11.26
N VAL A 94 -0.77 12.63 -10.14
CA VAL A 94 -0.09 13.52 -9.18
C VAL A 94 1.10 12.88 -8.44
N TRP A 95 1.30 11.58 -8.59
CA TRP A 95 2.30 10.80 -7.87
C TRP A 95 3.53 10.43 -8.72
N VAL A 96 3.54 10.76 -10.03
CA VAL A 96 4.61 10.37 -10.96
C VAL A 96 5.98 10.89 -10.50
N ASP A 97 6.07 12.17 -10.18
CA ASP A 97 7.35 12.77 -9.75
C ASP A 97 7.91 12.11 -8.49
N HIS A 98 7.03 11.80 -7.53
CA HIS A 98 7.42 11.16 -6.28
C HIS A 98 7.89 9.71 -6.48
N ILE A 99 7.21 8.92 -7.31
CA ILE A 99 7.63 7.53 -7.54
C ILE A 99 8.95 7.49 -8.32
N VAL A 100 9.13 8.37 -9.31
CA VAL A 100 10.40 8.51 -10.06
C VAL A 100 11.54 8.84 -9.10
N GLN A 101 11.35 9.83 -8.23
CA GLN A 101 12.36 10.19 -7.24
C GLN A 101 12.69 9.00 -6.34
N LEU A 102 11.69 8.37 -5.73
CA LEU A 102 11.90 7.30 -4.75
C LEU A 102 12.50 6.02 -5.37
N LEU A 103 12.17 5.70 -6.62
CA LEU A 103 12.79 4.60 -7.35
C LEU A 103 14.28 4.88 -7.63
N SER A 104 14.63 6.12 -8.00
CA SER A 104 16.01 6.52 -8.24
C SER A 104 16.90 6.45 -6.99
N GLU A 105 16.29 6.46 -5.80
CA GLU A 105 16.96 6.32 -4.51
C GLU A 105 17.19 4.84 -4.12
N GLN A 106 16.58 3.86 -4.82
CA GLN A 106 16.77 2.44 -4.54
C GLN A 106 18.10 1.94 -5.10
N GLU A 107 18.30 2.14 -6.40
CA GLU A 107 19.53 1.78 -7.14
C GLU A 107 19.69 2.66 -8.37
N ASP A 108 20.81 2.52 -9.10
CA ASP A 108 20.97 3.20 -10.38
C ASP A 108 20.22 2.43 -11.48
N MET A 109 19.23 3.08 -12.11
CA MET A 109 18.28 2.42 -13.00
C MET A 109 17.74 3.37 -14.07
N ASN A 110 17.19 2.80 -15.14
CA ASN A 110 16.29 3.52 -16.04
C ASN A 110 14.87 3.47 -15.45
N ILE A 111 14.17 4.61 -15.38
CA ILE A 111 12.78 4.69 -14.96
C ILE A 111 11.95 5.17 -16.15
N LEU A 112 11.08 4.32 -16.67
CA LEU A 112 10.20 4.62 -17.80
C LEU A 112 8.78 4.80 -17.31
N VAL A 113 8.28 6.03 -17.34
CA VAL A 113 6.86 6.31 -17.09
C VAL A 113 6.10 6.05 -18.39
N VAL A 114 5.16 5.10 -18.33
CA VAL A 114 4.34 4.68 -19.47
C VAL A 114 3.10 5.55 -19.53
N ASP A 115 3.16 6.58 -20.36
CA ASP A 115 2.03 7.45 -20.67
C ASP A 115 1.21 6.82 -21.81
N TRP A 116 0.15 6.11 -21.42
CA TRP A 116 -0.85 5.59 -22.35
C TRP A 116 -2.17 6.36 -22.20
N ASN A 117 -2.10 7.63 -21.79
CA ASN A 117 -3.28 8.40 -21.40
C ASN A 117 -4.27 8.58 -22.56
N ARG A 118 -3.80 8.60 -23.81
CA ARG A 118 -4.66 8.56 -25.01
C ARG A 118 -5.42 7.23 -25.22
N GLY A 119 -5.14 6.20 -24.45
CA GLY A 119 -5.95 4.98 -24.34
C GLY A 119 -6.70 4.84 -23.02
N ALA A 120 -6.13 5.39 -21.94
CA ALA A 120 -6.67 5.30 -20.58
C ALA A 120 -7.75 6.34 -20.27
N ALA A 121 -7.71 7.48 -20.96
CA ALA A 121 -8.63 8.59 -20.75
C ALA A 121 -9.85 8.44 -21.65
N ASN A 122 -10.93 7.96 -21.06
CA ASN A 122 -12.21 7.83 -21.71
C ASN A 122 -13.30 7.88 -20.64
N LEU A 123 -14.50 8.41 -20.94
CA LEU A 123 -15.64 8.27 -20.02
C LEU A 123 -16.26 6.87 -20.05
N ASN A 124 -16.10 6.16 -21.16
CA ASN A 124 -16.46 4.77 -21.30
C ASN A 124 -15.31 3.88 -20.80
N TYR A 125 -15.46 3.37 -19.58
CA TYR A 125 -14.49 2.48 -18.94
C TYR A 125 -14.15 1.25 -19.80
N PHE A 126 -15.11 0.67 -20.52
CA PHE A 126 -14.88 -0.53 -21.34
C PHE A 126 -13.90 -0.27 -22.49
N THR A 127 -13.87 0.96 -23.03
CA THR A 127 -12.89 1.35 -24.04
C THR A 127 -11.48 1.36 -23.46
N ALA A 128 -11.31 1.91 -22.25
CA ALA A 128 -10.02 1.90 -21.56
C ALA A 128 -9.56 0.47 -21.22
N VAL A 129 -10.47 -0.40 -20.80
CA VAL A 129 -10.21 -1.85 -20.60
C VAL A 129 -9.75 -2.51 -21.89
N ALA A 130 -10.44 -2.31 -23.01
CA ALA A 130 -10.04 -2.89 -24.29
C ALA A 130 -8.65 -2.41 -24.75
N ASN A 131 -8.31 -1.16 -24.47
CA ASN A 131 -7.03 -0.55 -24.81
C ASN A 131 -5.85 -1.13 -24.03
N THR A 132 -6.05 -1.75 -22.85
CA THR A 132 -4.92 -2.29 -22.06
C THR A 132 -4.15 -3.36 -22.82
N ARG A 133 -4.84 -4.23 -23.59
CA ARG A 133 -4.17 -5.27 -24.40
C ARG A 133 -3.36 -4.68 -25.55
N GLN A 134 -3.88 -3.66 -26.23
CA GLN A 134 -3.17 -3.01 -27.31
C GLN A 134 -1.95 -2.23 -26.79
N ALA A 135 -2.09 -1.54 -25.67
CA ALA A 135 -0.99 -0.86 -25.00
C ALA A 135 0.07 -1.84 -24.49
N ALA A 136 -0.34 -3.00 -23.96
CA ALA A 136 0.57 -4.08 -23.58
C ALA A 136 1.35 -4.62 -24.79
N ASN A 137 0.71 -4.85 -25.93
CA ASN A 137 1.40 -5.30 -27.15
C ASN A 137 2.45 -4.29 -27.63
N ASN A 138 2.13 -2.99 -27.57
CA ASN A 138 3.09 -1.94 -27.88
C ASN A 138 4.30 -1.98 -26.92
N LEU A 139 4.04 -2.07 -25.61
CA LEU A 139 5.09 -2.13 -24.59
C LEU A 139 5.92 -3.43 -24.67
N THR A 140 5.31 -4.56 -25.05
CA THR A 140 6.02 -5.81 -25.35
C THR A 140 7.01 -5.61 -26.48
N GLY A 141 6.62 -4.98 -27.58
CA GLY A 141 7.52 -4.69 -28.71
C GLY A 141 8.73 -3.87 -28.27
N PHE A 142 8.50 -2.84 -27.46
CA PHE A 142 9.57 -2.02 -26.88
C PHE A 142 10.56 -2.84 -26.01
N ILE A 143 10.04 -3.68 -25.12
CA ILE A 143 10.86 -4.52 -24.25
C ILE A 143 11.66 -5.57 -25.04
N LEU A 144 11.09 -6.10 -26.14
CA LEU A 144 11.83 -6.99 -27.03
C LEU A 144 13.00 -6.27 -27.70
N SER A 145 12.82 -5.03 -28.16
CA SER A 145 13.94 -4.22 -28.68
C SER A 145 15.01 -3.92 -27.62
N MET A 146 14.62 -3.68 -26.37
CA MET A 146 15.59 -3.58 -25.27
C MET A 146 16.39 -4.89 -25.08
N GLN A 147 15.71 -6.03 -25.19
CA GLN A 147 16.34 -7.34 -25.05
C GLN A 147 17.32 -7.62 -26.19
N GLU A 148 16.99 -7.22 -27.43
CA GLU A 148 17.88 -7.29 -28.59
C GLU A 148 19.16 -6.47 -28.40
N GLU A 149 19.06 -5.31 -27.73
CA GLU A 149 20.18 -4.45 -27.34
C GLU A 149 20.93 -4.94 -26.07
N GLY A 150 20.55 -6.10 -25.53
CA GLY A 150 21.25 -6.79 -24.45
C GLY A 150 20.69 -6.60 -23.04
N ALA A 151 19.57 -5.89 -22.87
CA ALA A 151 18.92 -5.78 -21.57
C ALA A 151 18.22 -7.10 -21.18
N PRO A 152 18.59 -7.76 -20.06
CA PRO A 152 17.95 -9.01 -19.69
C PRO A 152 16.51 -8.78 -19.18
N LEU A 153 15.55 -9.59 -19.62
CA LEU A 153 14.16 -9.49 -19.14
C LEU A 153 14.03 -9.64 -17.62
N SER A 154 14.95 -10.36 -16.99
CA SER A 154 15.02 -10.54 -15.54
C SER A 154 15.41 -9.27 -14.76
N SER A 155 15.96 -8.24 -15.42
CA SER A 155 16.25 -6.93 -14.80
C SER A 155 15.13 -5.90 -15.01
N ILE A 156 13.99 -6.32 -15.56
CA ILE A 156 12.82 -5.48 -15.78
C ILE A 156 11.84 -5.63 -14.61
N HIS A 157 11.39 -4.50 -14.09
CA HIS A 157 10.33 -4.41 -13.08
C HIS A 157 9.16 -3.59 -13.63
N LEU A 158 7.98 -4.18 -13.74
CA LEU A 158 6.76 -3.47 -14.13
C LEU A 158 5.94 -3.12 -12.88
N ILE A 159 5.66 -1.85 -12.64
CA ILE A 159 4.85 -1.35 -11.53
C ILE A 159 3.57 -0.80 -12.13
N GLY A 160 2.47 -1.54 -11.99
CA GLY A 160 1.19 -1.21 -12.60
C GLY A 160 0.14 -0.80 -11.57
N VAL A 161 -0.52 0.34 -11.79
CA VAL A 161 -1.61 0.85 -10.95
C VAL A 161 -2.94 0.59 -11.62
N SER A 162 -3.93 0.02 -10.91
CA SER A 162 -5.30 -0.17 -11.44
C SER A 162 -5.30 -0.96 -12.76
N LEU A 163 -5.87 -0.43 -13.86
CA LEU A 163 -5.77 -1.02 -15.21
C LEU A 163 -4.31 -1.26 -15.67
N GLY A 164 -3.36 -0.44 -15.20
CA GLY A 164 -1.95 -0.59 -15.48
C GLY A 164 -1.36 -1.89 -14.91
N ALA A 165 -1.94 -2.45 -13.84
CA ALA A 165 -1.53 -3.75 -13.31
C ALA A 165 -1.86 -4.89 -14.28
N HIS A 166 -3.01 -4.84 -14.95
CA HIS A 166 -3.38 -5.81 -15.99
C HIS A 166 -2.57 -5.61 -17.27
N LEU A 167 -2.29 -4.36 -17.65
CA LEU A 167 -1.35 -4.06 -18.74
C LEU A 167 0.01 -4.70 -18.47
N ALA A 168 0.56 -4.53 -17.26
CA ALA A 168 1.81 -5.19 -16.85
C ALA A 168 1.72 -6.72 -16.91
N GLY A 169 0.61 -7.32 -16.44
CA GLY A 169 0.35 -8.75 -16.55
C GLY A 169 0.36 -9.24 -18.00
N PHE A 170 -0.35 -8.55 -18.89
CA PHE A 170 -0.36 -8.88 -20.33
C PHE A 170 1.01 -8.78 -20.98
N VAL A 171 1.82 -7.80 -20.62
CA VAL A 171 3.22 -7.71 -21.07
C VAL A 171 4.02 -8.93 -20.60
N GLY A 172 3.87 -9.30 -19.33
CA GLY A 172 4.48 -10.48 -18.73
C GLY A 172 4.10 -11.79 -19.43
N ALA A 173 2.80 -11.99 -19.67
CA ALA A 173 2.24 -13.12 -20.39
C ALA A 173 2.78 -13.20 -21.83
N ASN A 174 2.79 -12.08 -22.56
CA ASN A 174 3.37 -11.99 -23.92
C ASN A 174 4.85 -12.40 -23.94
N LEU A 175 5.58 -12.13 -22.86
CA LEU A 175 6.99 -12.47 -22.65
C LEU A 175 7.19 -13.79 -21.89
N LYS A 176 6.14 -14.62 -21.81
CA LYS A 176 6.17 -15.98 -21.25
C LYS A 176 6.65 -16.03 -19.79
N GLY A 177 6.27 -15.03 -18.98
CA GLY A 177 6.62 -14.97 -17.57
C GLY A 177 8.09 -14.64 -17.28
N LYS A 178 8.87 -14.22 -18.29
CA LYS A 178 10.32 -14.00 -18.17
C LYS A 178 10.70 -12.64 -17.59
N ILE A 179 9.72 -11.75 -17.39
CA ILE A 179 9.93 -10.47 -16.72
C ILE A 179 10.39 -10.70 -15.28
N GLY A 180 11.38 -9.92 -14.82
CA GLY A 180 11.99 -10.07 -13.50
C GLY A 180 11.01 -9.92 -12.35
N ARG A 181 10.17 -8.88 -12.39
CA ARG A 181 9.13 -8.61 -11.39
C ARG A 181 7.94 -7.82 -11.94
N ILE A 182 6.75 -8.12 -11.43
CA ILE A 182 5.57 -7.25 -11.56
C ILE A 182 5.07 -6.87 -10.16
N THR A 183 4.84 -5.59 -9.92
CA THR A 183 4.13 -5.09 -8.74
C THR A 183 2.77 -4.53 -9.17
N GLY A 184 1.68 -5.16 -8.71
CA GLY A 184 0.31 -4.70 -8.94
C GLY A 184 -0.18 -3.83 -7.78
N LEU A 185 -0.40 -2.54 -8.04
CA LEU A 185 -0.95 -1.59 -7.07
C LEU A 185 -2.46 -1.46 -7.29
N ASP A 186 -3.21 -2.16 -6.44
CA ASP A 186 -4.66 -2.31 -6.44
C ASP A 186 -5.22 -2.57 -7.86
N PRO A 187 -4.93 -3.76 -8.45
CA PRO A 187 -5.38 -4.11 -9.80
C PRO A 187 -6.89 -3.91 -9.96
N ALA A 188 -7.36 -3.43 -11.11
CA ALA A 188 -8.76 -3.08 -11.27
C ALA A 188 -9.70 -4.32 -11.28
N GLY A 189 -10.73 -4.31 -10.44
CA GLY A 189 -11.73 -5.38 -10.36
C GLY A 189 -12.75 -5.41 -11.51
N PRO A 190 -13.38 -4.29 -11.90
CA PRO A 190 -14.40 -4.29 -12.94
C PRO A 190 -13.84 -4.77 -14.28
N MET A 191 -14.54 -5.73 -14.92
CA MET A 191 -14.14 -6.50 -16.11
C MET A 191 -13.07 -7.57 -15.92
N PHE A 192 -12.37 -7.60 -14.79
CA PHE A 192 -11.35 -8.63 -14.48
C PHE A 192 -11.80 -9.60 -13.39
N THR A 193 -12.85 -9.25 -12.63
CA THR A 193 -13.46 -10.14 -11.64
C THR A 193 -14.06 -11.36 -12.33
N GLY A 194 -13.56 -12.54 -11.99
CA GLY A 194 -13.97 -13.80 -12.62
C GLY A 194 -13.29 -14.09 -13.96
N ALA A 195 -12.42 -13.21 -14.45
CA ALA A 195 -11.62 -13.43 -15.64
C ALA A 195 -10.57 -14.55 -15.40
N THR A 196 -10.21 -15.27 -16.46
CA THR A 196 -9.22 -16.34 -16.38
C THR A 196 -7.81 -15.77 -16.17
N ALA A 197 -6.83 -16.61 -15.82
CA ALA A 197 -5.46 -16.17 -15.58
C ALA A 197 -4.88 -15.38 -16.77
N GLU A 198 -5.22 -15.76 -18.00
CA GLU A 198 -4.76 -15.15 -19.25
C GLU A 198 -5.42 -13.79 -19.56
N GLU A 199 -6.44 -13.43 -18.79
CA GLU A 199 -7.27 -12.24 -18.99
C GLU A 199 -7.06 -11.16 -17.93
N ARG A 200 -6.17 -11.39 -16.95
CA ARG A 200 -5.84 -10.45 -15.87
C ARG A 200 -4.38 -10.61 -15.46
N LEU A 201 -3.99 -9.91 -14.40
CA LEU A 201 -2.71 -10.12 -13.73
C LEU A 201 -2.75 -11.47 -13.00
N ASP A 202 -1.68 -12.24 -13.13
CA ASP A 202 -1.52 -13.56 -12.54
C ASP A 202 -0.06 -13.82 -12.09
N PRO A 203 0.20 -14.67 -11.08
CA PRO A 203 1.57 -14.98 -10.65
C PRO A 203 2.48 -15.51 -11.77
N SER A 204 1.91 -16.15 -12.80
CA SER A 204 2.65 -16.68 -13.95
C SER A 204 3.20 -15.61 -14.92
N ASP A 205 2.77 -14.35 -14.79
CA ASP A 205 3.15 -13.27 -15.70
C ASP A 205 4.59 -12.77 -15.49
N ALA A 206 5.24 -13.12 -14.37
CA ALA A 206 6.63 -12.77 -14.13
C ALA A 206 7.33 -13.80 -13.24
N MET A 207 8.66 -13.73 -13.21
CA MET A 207 9.48 -14.50 -12.28
C MET A 207 9.17 -14.15 -10.81
N PHE A 208 8.53 -13.02 -10.54
CA PHE A 208 7.97 -12.69 -9.24
C PHE A 208 6.87 -11.61 -9.37
N VAL A 209 5.64 -11.94 -9.00
CA VAL A 209 4.54 -10.98 -8.86
C VAL A 209 4.23 -10.69 -7.38
N ASP A 210 4.14 -9.42 -7.00
CA ASP A 210 3.61 -8.97 -5.72
C ASP A 210 2.45 -7.98 -5.91
N VAL A 211 1.40 -8.09 -5.10
CA VAL A 211 0.19 -7.28 -5.26
C VAL A 211 -0.17 -6.61 -3.95
N LEU A 212 -0.55 -5.33 -4.02
CA LEU A 212 -1.09 -4.58 -2.89
C LEU A 212 -2.57 -4.26 -3.14
N HIS A 213 -3.42 -4.72 -2.23
CA HIS A 213 -4.86 -4.52 -2.25
C HIS A 213 -5.27 -3.43 -1.26
N THR A 214 -6.04 -2.46 -1.74
CA THR A 214 -6.55 -1.34 -0.94
C THR A 214 -8.01 -0.98 -1.22
N ASP A 215 -8.68 -1.54 -2.22
CA ASP A 215 -10.09 -1.22 -2.53
C ASP A 215 -10.89 -2.40 -3.13
N MET A 216 -10.68 -3.61 -2.61
CA MET A 216 -11.35 -4.83 -3.13
C MET A 216 -12.88 -4.82 -3.03
N ASN A 217 -13.46 -3.96 -2.19
CA ASN A 217 -14.91 -3.81 -2.06
C ASN A 217 -15.49 -2.83 -3.11
N SER A 218 -14.67 -2.05 -3.80
CA SER A 218 -15.10 -1.18 -4.91
C SER A 218 -14.31 -1.40 -6.19
N PHE A 219 -13.19 -0.70 -6.41
CA PHE A 219 -12.47 -0.72 -7.68
C PHE A 219 -11.37 -1.76 -7.79
N GLY A 220 -10.89 -2.31 -6.69
CA GLY A 220 -9.84 -3.32 -6.64
C GLY A 220 -10.31 -4.74 -6.96
N LEU A 221 -9.42 -5.55 -7.50
CA LEU A 221 -9.65 -6.94 -7.85
C LEU A 221 -9.57 -7.84 -6.61
N ARG A 222 -10.63 -8.61 -6.38
CA ARG A 222 -10.70 -9.55 -5.26
C ARG A 222 -9.92 -10.82 -5.53
N GLY A 223 -9.12 -11.24 -4.57
CA GLY A 223 -8.48 -12.55 -4.58
C GLY A 223 -6.98 -12.46 -4.40
N GLN A 224 -6.28 -13.50 -4.82
CA GLN A 224 -4.82 -13.58 -4.83
C GLN A 224 -4.35 -13.57 -6.28
N HIS A 225 -3.47 -12.63 -6.61
CA HIS A 225 -2.99 -12.40 -7.97
C HIS A 225 -1.46 -12.28 -8.05
N GLY A 226 -0.75 -12.49 -6.93
CA GLY A 226 0.71 -12.57 -6.90
C GLY A 226 1.22 -13.81 -6.18
N HIS A 227 2.55 -13.93 -6.10
CA HIS A 227 3.21 -14.84 -5.17
C HIS A 227 3.04 -14.37 -3.72
N ILE A 228 2.93 -13.05 -3.55
CA ILE A 228 2.47 -12.43 -2.31
C ILE A 228 1.42 -11.36 -2.61
N ASP A 229 0.33 -11.41 -1.86
CA ASP A 229 -0.74 -10.43 -1.87
C ASP A 229 -0.79 -9.77 -0.50
N TYR A 230 -0.51 -8.46 -0.47
CA TYR A 230 -0.59 -7.60 0.69
C TYR A 230 -1.98 -6.97 0.78
N TYR A 231 -2.62 -7.07 1.94
CA TYR A 231 -3.95 -6.53 2.19
C TYR A 231 -3.89 -5.46 3.29
N ALA A 232 -3.70 -4.20 2.90
CA ALA A 232 -3.64 -3.09 3.84
C ALA A 232 -5.02 -2.83 4.44
N ASN A 233 -5.14 -2.86 5.76
CA ASN A 233 -6.40 -2.72 6.49
C ASN A 233 -7.47 -3.75 6.05
N GLY A 234 -7.02 -4.93 5.61
CA GLY A 234 -7.90 -5.98 5.05
C GLY A 234 -8.14 -5.86 3.54
N GLY A 235 -7.57 -4.84 2.90
CA GLY A 235 -7.64 -4.56 1.46
C GLY A 235 -8.98 -3.99 0.99
N SER A 236 -9.75 -3.39 1.90
CA SER A 236 -11.02 -2.71 1.64
C SER A 236 -10.90 -1.26 2.14
N ASP A 237 -11.78 -0.78 3.02
CA ASP A 237 -11.77 0.63 3.45
C ASP A 237 -10.47 1.06 4.17
N GLN A 238 -9.84 2.12 3.68
CA GLN A 238 -8.58 2.64 4.19
C GLN A 238 -8.82 3.78 5.20
N PRO A 239 -8.05 3.85 6.29
CA PRO A 239 -8.13 4.96 7.23
C PRO A 239 -7.93 6.32 6.54
N GLY A 240 -8.73 7.31 6.93
CA GLY A 240 -8.71 8.66 6.35
C GLY A 240 -9.51 8.84 5.06
N CYS A 241 -9.95 7.75 4.41
CA CYS A 241 -10.83 7.85 3.26
C CYS A 241 -12.29 8.07 3.67
N PRO A 242 -13.09 8.80 2.86
CA PRO A 242 -14.51 8.99 3.15
C PRO A 242 -15.23 7.64 3.21
N LYS A 243 -16.21 7.51 4.12
CA LYS A 243 -16.98 6.26 4.31
C LYS A 243 -18.37 6.27 3.69
N THR A 244 -18.74 7.36 3.00
CA THR A 244 -20.09 7.52 2.46
C THR A 244 -20.06 7.86 0.97
N ILE A 245 -20.95 7.21 0.21
CA ILE A 245 -21.18 7.45 -1.22
C ILE A 245 -21.54 8.92 -1.50
N PHE A 246 -22.12 9.63 -0.53
CA PHE A 246 -22.40 11.07 -0.61
C PHE A 246 -21.16 11.96 -0.77
N SER A 247 -19.96 11.42 -0.50
CA SER A 247 -18.68 12.12 -0.72
C SER A 247 -18.22 12.08 -2.19
N GLY A 248 -19.06 11.57 -3.10
CA GLY A 248 -18.85 11.61 -4.54
C GLY A 248 -17.60 10.84 -4.99
N LYS A 249 -16.85 11.38 -5.96
CA LYS A 249 -15.64 10.74 -6.50
C LYS A 249 -14.57 10.47 -5.42
N SER A 250 -14.51 11.29 -4.36
CA SER A 250 -13.52 11.11 -3.29
C SER A 250 -13.77 9.86 -2.44
N TYR A 251 -15.02 9.39 -2.37
CA TYR A 251 -15.35 8.13 -1.69
C TYR A 251 -14.67 6.94 -2.38
N PHE A 252 -14.85 6.81 -3.69
CA PHE A 252 -14.40 5.63 -4.43
C PHE A 252 -12.92 5.70 -4.85
N VAL A 253 -12.36 6.90 -5.04
CA VAL A 253 -10.97 7.04 -5.55
C VAL A 253 -9.94 7.00 -4.42
N CYS A 254 -10.31 7.37 -3.19
CA CYS A 254 -9.35 7.48 -2.09
C CYS A 254 -8.74 6.13 -1.71
N ASP A 255 -9.58 5.10 -1.50
CA ASP A 255 -9.12 3.75 -1.15
C ASP A 255 -8.26 3.16 -2.26
N HIS A 256 -8.69 3.34 -3.52
CA HIS A 256 -7.95 2.87 -4.69
C HIS A 256 -6.56 3.55 -4.81
N GLN A 257 -6.48 4.86 -4.59
CA GLN A 257 -5.22 5.61 -4.61
C GLN A 257 -4.31 5.31 -3.41
N ARG A 258 -4.84 4.75 -2.31
CA ARG A 258 -4.03 4.42 -1.13
C ARG A 258 -2.91 3.44 -1.47
N SER A 259 -3.12 2.52 -2.41
CA SER A 259 -2.09 1.59 -2.87
C SER A 259 -0.82 2.30 -3.33
N VAL A 260 -0.96 3.37 -4.12
CA VAL A 260 0.16 4.18 -4.59
C VAL A 260 0.86 4.84 -3.41
N PHE A 261 0.12 5.49 -2.51
CA PHE A 261 0.73 6.19 -1.37
C PHE A 261 1.42 5.26 -0.37
N LEU A 262 0.88 4.05 -0.16
CA LEU A 262 1.54 3.04 0.66
C LEU A 262 2.79 2.49 -0.02
N TYR A 263 2.77 2.33 -1.34
CA TYR A 263 3.97 1.94 -2.09
C TYR A 263 5.05 3.03 -2.06
N LEU A 264 4.69 4.31 -2.25
CA LEU A 264 5.62 5.43 -2.06
C LEU A 264 6.22 5.44 -0.65
N CYS A 265 5.39 5.17 0.37
CA CYS A 265 5.87 5.01 1.74
C CYS A 265 6.89 3.86 1.82
N ALA A 266 6.56 2.69 1.29
CA ALA A 266 7.44 1.52 1.31
C ALA A 266 8.75 1.68 0.51
N LEU A 267 8.78 2.53 -0.52
CA LEU A 267 10.01 2.90 -1.21
C LEU A 267 10.86 3.85 -0.36
N ASN A 268 10.24 4.69 0.47
CA ASN A 268 10.95 5.55 1.39
C ASN A 268 11.54 4.72 2.54
N ARG A 269 12.86 4.75 2.68
CA ARG A 269 13.61 3.96 3.68
C ARG A 269 13.20 4.22 5.14
N THR A 270 12.48 5.31 5.42
CA THR A 270 11.96 5.61 6.76
C THR A 270 10.60 5.00 7.06
N CYS A 271 9.94 4.36 6.08
CA CYS A 271 8.61 3.77 6.25
C CYS A 271 8.63 2.27 5.92
N SER A 272 8.55 1.47 6.97
CA SER A 272 8.45 0.01 6.92
C SER A 272 7.01 -0.44 7.13
N LEU A 273 6.48 -1.21 6.17
CA LEU A 273 5.14 -1.78 6.20
C LEU A 273 5.24 -3.31 6.20
N THR A 274 5.28 -3.88 7.40
CA THR A 274 5.45 -5.32 7.63
C THR A 274 4.14 -6.07 7.42
N GLY A 275 4.11 -6.99 6.46
CA GLY A 275 2.98 -7.88 6.21
C GLY A 275 3.08 -9.17 7.02
N TYR A 276 2.00 -9.55 7.68
CA TYR A 276 1.90 -10.78 8.46
C TYR A 276 1.13 -11.85 7.67
N PRO A 277 1.78 -12.95 7.26
CA PRO A 277 1.14 -14.06 6.56
C PRO A 277 0.01 -14.65 7.41
N CYS A 278 -1.21 -14.71 6.88
CA CYS A 278 -2.36 -15.20 7.62
C CYS A 278 -3.45 -15.77 6.70
N SER A 279 -4.32 -16.63 7.23
CA SER A 279 -5.47 -17.18 6.49
C SER A 279 -6.50 -16.11 6.15
N SER A 280 -6.75 -15.18 7.08
CA SER A 280 -7.75 -14.12 6.93
C SER A 280 -7.36 -12.86 7.71
N TYR A 281 -7.89 -11.71 7.30
CA TYR A 281 -7.73 -10.46 8.06
C TYR A 281 -8.30 -10.56 9.48
N SER A 282 -9.36 -11.37 9.65
CA SER A 282 -9.94 -11.68 10.96
C SER A 282 -8.94 -12.36 11.89
N ASP A 283 -8.27 -13.40 11.41
CA ASP A 283 -7.29 -14.15 12.19
C ASP A 283 -6.05 -13.30 12.53
N PHE A 284 -5.67 -12.39 11.61
CA PHE A 284 -4.63 -11.40 11.84
C PHE A 284 -4.98 -10.44 12.99
N LEU A 285 -6.17 -9.81 12.94
CA LEU A 285 -6.66 -8.93 14.01
C LEU A 285 -6.88 -9.67 15.34
N ASP A 286 -7.19 -10.96 15.28
CA ASP A 286 -7.29 -11.84 16.44
C ASP A 286 -5.92 -12.22 17.05
N GLY A 287 -4.80 -11.77 16.47
CA GLY A 287 -3.45 -12.01 16.97
C GLY A 287 -2.93 -13.43 16.74
N ARG A 288 -3.50 -14.18 15.78
CA ARG A 288 -3.14 -15.59 15.52
C ARG A 288 -1.89 -15.75 14.66
N CYS A 289 -1.53 -14.72 13.89
CA CYS A 289 -0.53 -14.78 12.82
C CYS A 289 0.64 -13.79 13.04
N LEU A 290 0.98 -13.49 14.29
CA LEU A 290 1.97 -12.44 14.62
C LEU A 290 3.44 -12.91 14.51
N GLN A 291 3.67 -14.10 13.95
CA GLN A 291 4.99 -14.72 13.84
C GLN A 291 5.15 -15.27 12.43
N CYS A 292 6.22 -14.89 11.73
CA CYS A 292 6.49 -15.27 10.35
C CYS A 292 7.43 -16.46 10.27
N GLU A 293 7.06 -17.57 10.93
CA GLU A 293 7.91 -18.76 11.10
C GLU A 293 8.45 -19.31 9.77
N ALA A 294 7.63 -19.30 8.72
CA ALA A 294 8.02 -19.78 7.39
C ALA A 294 9.20 -19.02 6.76
N PHE A 295 9.50 -17.81 7.25
CA PHE A 295 10.53 -16.93 6.72
C PHE A 295 11.80 -16.89 7.58
N LYS A 296 11.82 -17.55 8.74
CA LYS A 296 13.03 -17.57 9.59
C LYS A 296 14.24 -18.13 8.83
N PRO A 297 15.45 -17.55 9.01
CA PRO A 297 15.80 -16.52 9.99
C PRO A 297 15.47 -15.08 9.56
N ALA A 298 14.93 -14.86 8.36
CA ALA A 298 14.49 -13.53 7.96
C ALA A 298 13.26 -13.07 8.78
N PRO A 299 13.09 -11.74 8.99
CA PRO A 299 11.87 -11.20 9.56
C PRO A 299 10.68 -11.38 8.60
N CYS A 300 9.50 -11.00 9.06
CA CYS A 300 8.29 -10.96 8.25
C CYS A 300 8.47 -10.21 6.92
N PRO A 301 7.80 -10.63 5.84
CA PRO A 301 7.84 -9.94 4.56
C PRO A 301 7.36 -8.50 4.68
N MET A 302 8.06 -7.57 4.04
CA MET A 302 7.68 -6.16 4.01
C MET A 302 7.30 -5.77 2.58
N LEU A 303 6.28 -4.93 2.46
CA LEU A 303 6.00 -4.23 1.22
C LEU A 303 7.20 -3.32 0.89
N GLY A 304 7.63 -3.27 -0.38
CA GLY A 304 8.70 -2.38 -0.82
C GLY A 304 9.47 -2.85 -2.05
N TYR A 305 10.60 -2.20 -2.31
CA TYR A 305 11.46 -2.49 -3.46
C TYR A 305 12.30 -3.76 -3.27
N ASP A 306 13.03 -3.89 -2.18
CA ASP A 306 13.87 -5.06 -1.96
C ASP A 306 13.06 -6.25 -1.42
N ILE A 307 12.85 -7.26 -2.27
CA ILE A 307 12.18 -8.52 -1.92
C ILE A 307 13.13 -9.72 -1.92
N SER A 308 14.42 -9.49 -2.16
CA SER A 308 15.43 -10.53 -2.37
C SER A 308 15.44 -11.56 -1.23
N ARG A 309 15.33 -11.06 0.00
CA ARG A 309 15.33 -11.87 1.23
C ARG A 309 14.18 -12.86 1.34
N TRP A 310 13.02 -12.59 0.72
CA TRP A 310 11.83 -13.44 0.84
C TRP A 310 11.48 -14.18 -0.46
N ARG A 311 12.08 -13.80 -1.59
CA ARG A 311 11.72 -14.27 -2.92
C ARG A 311 11.60 -15.79 -3.01
N ASP A 312 12.66 -16.52 -2.68
CA ASP A 312 12.69 -17.99 -2.82
C ASP A 312 11.66 -18.68 -1.93
N THR A 313 11.45 -18.15 -0.72
CA THR A 313 10.44 -18.68 0.21
C THR A 313 9.04 -18.44 -0.34
N LEU A 314 8.76 -17.25 -0.88
CA LEU A 314 7.45 -16.92 -1.45
C LEU A 314 7.16 -17.76 -2.70
N LEU A 315 8.15 -17.96 -3.57
CA LEU A 315 8.01 -18.83 -4.74
C LEU A 315 7.70 -20.28 -4.34
N ARG A 316 8.37 -20.81 -3.32
CA ARG A 316 8.10 -22.15 -2.78
C ARG A 316 6.70 -22.29 -2.18
N LEU A 317 6.20 -21.22 -1.55
CA LEU A 317 4.84 -21.19 -0.98
C LEU A 317 3.76 -21.05 -2.05
N GLY A 318 4.12 -20.67 -3.28
CA GLY A 318 3.19 -20.45 -4.40
C GLY A 318 2.46 -19.12 -4.28
N GLN A 319 1.51 -19.01 -3.34
CA GLN A 319 0.78 -17.77 -3.09
C GLN A 319 0.61 -17.51 -1.59
N THR A 320 0.93 -16.31 -1.15
CA THR A 320 0.90 -15.90 0.27
C THR A 320 0.00 -14.69 0.48
N LYS A 321 -0.96 -14.77 1.41
CA LYS A 321 -1.73 -13.59 1.87
C LYS A 321 -1.04 -12.97 3.09
N ALA A 322 -0.71 -11.70 3.01
CA ALA A 322 -0.10 -10.95 4.11
C ALA A 322 -0.96 -9.74 4.48
N TYR A 323 -1.17 -9.51 5.78
CA TYR A 323 -2.01 -8.41 6.27
C TYR A 323 -1.20 -7.45 7.12
N PHE A 324 -1.55 -6.17 7.03
CA PHE A 324 -1.08 -5.13 7.93
C PHE A 324 -2.14 -4.05 8.08
N THR A 325 -2.00 -3.19 9.07
CA THR A 325 -2.87 -2.02 9.26
C THR A 325 -2.05 -0.76 9.19
N THR A 326 -2.70 0.35 8.84
CA THR A 326 -2.05 1.66 8.69
C THR A 326 -2.83 2.76 9.40
N THR A 327 -2.19 3.90 9.62
CA THR A 327 -2.86 5.13 10.04
C THR A 327 -3.46 5.87 8.83
N ALA A 328 -4.23 6.93 9.08
CA ALA A 328 -4.92 7.70 8.03
C ALA A 328 -3.98 8.58 7.17
N THR A 329 -2.83 8.95 7.73
CA THR A 329 -1.88 9.90 7.17
C THR A 329 -0.46 9.37 7.28
N LEU A 330 0.47 9.97 6.53
CA LEU A 330 1.89 9.65 6.68
C LEU A 330 2.33 9.78 8.16
N PRO A 331 3.21 8.87 8.66
CA PRO A 331 3.95 7.85 7.90
C PRO A 331 3.19 6.53 7.66
N TYR A 332 1.87 6.46 7.83
CA TYR A 332 1.05 5.23 7.69
C TYR A 332 1.42 4.07 8.63
N GLN A 333 2.44 4.21 9.45
CA GLN A 333 2.89 3.19 10.37
C GLN A 333 2.04 3.18 11.64
N LYS A 334 1.83 1.98 12.17
CA LYS A 334 1.30 1.74 13.51
C LYS A 334 2.37 1.04 14.33
N THR A 335 2.40 1.31 15.64
CA THR A 335 3.22 0.56 16.58
C THR A 335 2.41 -0.62 17.09
N SER A 336 2.87 -1.84 16.83
CA SER A 336 2.13 -3.05 17.19
C SER A 336 2.84 -3.86 18.27
N TYR A 337 2.04 -4.37 19.20
CA TYR A 337 2.49 -5.28 20.24
C TYR A 337 1.68 -6.57 20.20
N ARG A 338 2.37 -7.70 20.33
CA ARG A 338 1.73 -8.93 20.82
C ARG A 338 1.59 -8.82 22.32
N VAL A 339 0.37 -8.83 22.81
CA VAL A 339 0.07 -8.78 24.24
C VAL A 339 -0.43 -10.14 24.70
N ASP A 340 0.36 -10.81 25.53
CA ASP A 340 -0.02 -12.06 26.18
C ASP A 340 -0.47 -11.75 27.62
N MET A 341 -1.70 -12.13 27.98
CA MET A 341 -2.30 -11.93 29.30
C MET A 341 -2.77 -13.25 29.89
N VAL A 342 -2.56 -13.45 31.19
CA VAL A 342 -3.14 -14.59 31.92
C VAL A 342 -4.05 -14.09 33.02
N THR A 343 -5.33 -14.47 32.99
CA THR A 343 -6.30 -14.13 34.04
C THR A 343 -6.49 -15.22 35.07
N TRP A 344 -6.90 -14.80 36.27
CA TRP A 344 -7.36 -15.70 37.33
C TRP A 344 -8.62 -15.13 37.97
N ASN A 345 -9.78 -15.42 37.41
CA ASN A 345 -11.06 -14.97 37.96
C ASN A 345 -11.94 -16.17 38.30
N GLN A 346 -12.44 -16.21 39.54
CA GLN A 346 -13.34 -17.27 40.02
C GLN A 346 -14.65 -17.33 39.21
N TYR A 347 -15.14 -16.18 38.74
CA TYR A 347 -16.33 -16.08 37.93
C TYR A 347 -15.98 -15.55 36.55
N LEU A 348 -16.57 -16.15 35.52
CA LEU A 348 -16.40 -15.74 34.13
C LEU A 348 -16.81 -14.27 33.95
N ARG A 349 -15.87 -13.47 33.41
CA ARG A 349 -16.11 -12.09 33.00
C ARG A 349 -15.91 -11.93 31.50
N TRP A 350 -16.58 -10.93 30.95
CA TRP A 350 -16.47 -10.57 29.55
C TRP A 350 -16.16 -9.10 29.43
N GLY A 351 -15.30 -8.74 28.48
CA GLY A 351 -15.03 -7.34 28.23
C GLY A 351 -14.12 -7.06 27.04
N VAL A 352 -14.04 -5.78 26.73
CA VAL A 352 -13.14 -5.19 25.75
C VAL A 352 -11.89 -4.72 26.48
N VAL A 353 -10.73 -4.95 25.90
CA VAL A 353 -9.45 -4.51 26.45
C VAL A 353 -9.11 -3.15 25.87
N ILE A 354 -8.75 -2.20 26.73
CA ILE A 354 -8.26 -0.88 26.35
C ILE A 354 -6.90 -0.69 27.01
N LEU A 355 -5.89 -0.38 26.22
CA LEU A 355 -4.52 -0.11 26.67
C LEU A 355 -4.12 1.30 26.27
N ARG A 356 -3.40 1.99 27.15
CA ARG A 356 -2.73 3.26 26.86
C ARG A 356 -1.25 3.17 27.17
N LEU A 357 -0.42 3.60 26.23
CA LEU A 357 1.00 3.84 26.47
C LEU A 357 1.20 5.32 26.77
N HIS A 358 1.99 5.64 27.79
CA HIS A 358 2.28 7.01 28.19
C HIS A 358 3.77 7.30 28.11
N SER A 359 4.11 8.46 27.56
CA SER A 359 5.46 9.05 27.60
C SER A 359 5.33 10.53 28.01
N GLY A 360 5.77 10.85 29.22
CA GLY A 360 5.54 12.18 29.81
C GLY A 360 4.05 12.50 29.94
N ARG A 361 3.59 13.56 29.26
CA ARG A 361 2.19 13.98 29.22
C ARG A 361 1.42 13.40 28.03
N ASN A 362 2.13 12.83 27.05
CA ASN A 362 1.52 12.28 25.85
C ASN A 362 1.06 10.84 26.11
N PHE A 363 0.02 10.43 25.40
CA PHE A 363 -0.45 9.05 25.44
C PHE A 363 -1.04 8.65 24.11
N SER A 364 -0.98 7.35 23.83
CA SER A 364 -1.59 6.71 22.68
C SER A 364 -2.46 5.56 23.19
N GLU A 365 -3.69 5.47 22.69
CA GLU A 365 -4.69 4.49 23.12
C GLU A 365 -4.93 3.45 22.03
N ALA A 366 -4.99 2.18 22.44
CA ALA A 366 -5.42 1.08 21.62
C ALA A 366 -6.63 0.41 22.26
N ARG A 367 -7.72 0.31 21.50
CA ARG A 367 -8.97 -0.34 21.91
C ARG A 367 -9.20 -1.60 21.08
N ILE A 368 -9.39 -2.73 21.76
CA ILE A 368 -9.59 -4.04 21.12
C ILE A 368 -11.04 -4.47 21.31
N ASP A 369 -11.95 -3.89 20.52
CA ASP A 369 -13.41 -4.01 20.70
C ASP A 369 -14.15 -4.84 19.65
N ARG A 370 -13.42 -5.42 18.69
CA ARG A 370 -13.97 -6.32 17.66
C ARG A 370 -14.70 -7.53 18.25
N LYS A 371 -14.25 -8.03 19.39
CA LYS A 371 -14.91 -9.11 20.14
C LYS A 371 -14.77 -8.88 21.63
N ARG A 372 -15.68 -9.50 22.41
CA ARG A 372 -15.55 -9.56 23.86
C ARG A 372 -14.66 -10.74 24.25
N PHE A 373 -13.67 -10.47 25.08
CA PHE A 373 -12.76 -11.48 25.60
C PHE A 373 -13.33 -12.11 26.86
N LYS A 374 -13.08 -13.41 27.02
CA LYS A 374 -13.39 -14.15 28.25
C LYS A 374 -12.24 -14.00 29.24
N PHE A 375 -12.58 -13.70 30.48
CA PHE A 375 -11.65 -13.60 31.58
C PHE A 375 -12.12 -14.52 32.70
N GLU A 376 -11.57 -15.72 32.76
CA GLU A 376 -11.86 -16.75 33.76
C GLU A 376 -10.56 -17.26 34.37
N GLN A 377 -10.61 -18.39 35.08
CA GLN A 377 -9.46 -18.93 35.79
C GLN A 377 -8.45 -19.55 34.82
N TYR A 378 -7.18 -19.13 34.92
CA TYR A 378 -6.04 -19.60 34.13
C TYR A 378 -6.20 -19.47 32.61
N THR A 379 -6.91 -18.45 32.16
CA THR A 379 -7.09 -18.19 30.72
C THR A 379 -5.92 -17.40 30.16
N SER A 380 -5.19 -17.98 29.22
CA SER A 380 -4.20 -17.26 28.42
C SER A 380 -4.87 -16.63 27.21
N THR A 381 -4.71 -15.31 27.06
CA THR A 381 -5.24 -14.54 25.94
C THR A 381 -4.10 -13.83 25.22
N ARG A 382 -3.98 -14.07 23.92
CA ARG A 382 -3.07 -13.34 23.03
C ARG A 382 -3.86 -12.30 22.23
N LEU A 383 -3.34 -11.08 22.18
CA LEU A 383 -3.92 -9.96 21.47
C LEU A 383 -2.90 -9.32 20.52
N LEU A 384 -3.38 -8.87 19.37
CA LEU A 384 -2.71 -7.82 18.59
C LEU A 384 -3.20 -6.47 19.12
N VAL A 385 -2.28 -5.64 19.61
CA VAL A 385 -2.59 -4.30 20.13
C VAL A 385 -1.81 -3.30 19.31
N GLN A 386 -2.50 -2.34 18.68
CA GLN A 386 -1.90 -1.42 17.73
C GLN A 386 -2.22 0.02 18.09
N PHE A 387 -1.17 0.84 18.09
CA PHE A 387 -1.19 2.25 18.45
C PHE A 387 -0.91 3.10 17.20
N ASP A 388 -1.60 4.23 17.08
CA ASP A 388 -1.44 5.14 15.93
C ASP A 388 -0.17 6.01 16.04
N GLU A 389 0.43 6.09 17.23
CA GLU A 389 1.66 6.82 17.51
C GLU A 389 2.69 5.91 18.20
N ASP A 390 3.96 6.03 17.81
CA ASP A 390 5.07 5.43 18.54
C ASP A 390 5.50 6.36 19.68
N LEU A 391 5.30 5.91 20.92
CA LEU A 391 5.67 6.67 22.11
C LEU A 391 6.84 6.00 22.81
N GLN A 392 8.05 6.53 22.61
CA GLN A 392 9.26 6.07 23.29
C GLN A 392 9.91 7.19 24.13
N PRO A 393 10.44 6.89 25.33
CA PRO A 393 10.28 5.62 26.05
C PRO A 393 8.88 5.51 26.68
N VAL A 394 8.35 4.28 26.75
CA VAL A 394 7.10 3.98 27.48
C VAL A 394 7.37 4.02 29.00
N GLN A 395 6.86 5.04 29.67
CA GLN A 395 7.10 5.25 31.11
C GLN A 395 5.98 4.65 31.99
N LYS A 396 4.77 4.56 31.44
CA LYS A 396 3.57 4.08 32.15
C LYS A 396 2.60 3.45 31.17
N ILE A 397 1.95 2.37 31.58
CA ILE A 397 0.91 1.68 30.83
C ILE A 397 -0.38 1.76 31.65
N SER A 398 -1.48 2.13 31.02
CA SER A 398 -2.81 2.09 31.63
C SER A 398 -3.65 1.02 30.96
N LEU A 399 -4.34 0.22 31.76
CA LEU A 399 -5.15 -0.91 31.32
C LEU A 399 -6.56 -0.79 31.90
N ARG A 400 -7.55 -1.01 31.04
CA ARG A 400 -8.96 -1.03 31.41
C ARG A 400 -9.66 -2.18 30.70
N ILE A 401 -10.47 -2.95 31.44
CA ILE A 401 -11.36 -3.97 30.88
C ILE A 401 -12.80 -3.45 30.97
N ALA A 402 -13.40 -3.16 29.82
CA ALA A 402 -14.76 -2.62 29.73
C ALA A 402 -15.78 -3.74 29.47
N SER A 403 -16.65 -4.03 30.44
CA SER A 403 -17.60 -5.16 30.37
C SER A 403 -18.94 -4.83 29.68
N GLY A 404 -19.16 -3.55 29.35
CA GLY A 404 -20.40 -3.06 28.76
C GLY A 404 -21.56 -2.89 29.76
N ASN A 405 -21.44 -3.45 30.97
CA ASN A 405 -22.38 -3.23 32.06
C ASN A 405 -22.02 -1.93 32.80
N MET A 406 -22.81 -0.89 32.57
CA MET A 406 -22.64 0.43 33.19
C MET A 406 -23.46 0.61 34.48
N ILE A 407 -24.41 -0.29 34.72
CA ILE A 407 -25.37 -0.26 35.84
C ILE A 407 -25.21 -1.59 36.60
N GLY A 408 -24.90 -1.54 37.89
CA GLY A 408 -24.70 -2.71 38.75
C GLY A 408 -23.38 -2.71 39.54
N PRO A 409 -23.15 -3.74 40.37
CA PRO A 409 -21.91 -3.88 41.14
C PRO A 409 -20.73 -4.13 40.20
N ARG A 410 -19.61 -3.44 40.46
CA ARG A 410 -18.36 -3.66 39.72
C ARG A 410 -17.61 -4.83 40.31
N TYR A 411 -17.18 -5.74 39.44
CA TYR A 411 -16.42 -6.90 39.85
C TYR A 411 -14.92 -6.72 39.65
N LYS A 412 -14.14 -7.32 40.55
CA LYS A 412 -12.69 -7.36 40.45
C LYS A 412 -12.26 -8.37 39.38
N ILE A 413 -11.25 -7.98 38.62
CA ILE A 413 -10.55 -8.80 37.62
C ILE A 413 -9.08 -8.88 38.02
N ARG A 414 -8.54 -10.09 38.13
CA ARG A 414 -7.13 -10.34 38.40
C ARG A 414 -6.42 -10.85 37.15
N LEU A 415 -5.33 -10.18 36.79
CA LEU A 415 -4.36 -10.62 35.81
C LEU A 415 -3.11 -11.10 36.55
N LEU A 416 -2.76 -12.37 36.36
CA LEU A 416 -1.53 -12.94 36.92
C LEU A 416 -0.31 -12.31 36.27
N HIS A 417 -0.34 -12.12 34.95
CA HIS A 417 0.65 -11.34 34.24
C HIS A 417 0.12 -10.77 32.93
N ILE A 418 0.80 -9.73 32.46
CA ILE A 418 0.67 -9.15 31.13
C ILE A 418 2.07 -8.93 30.55
N ARG A 419 2.27 -9.33 29.31
CA ARG A 419 3.54 -9.19 28.57
C ARG A 419 3.27 -8.53 27.23
N LEU A 420 3.96 -7.43 26.94
CA LEU A 420 3.92 -6.73 25.66
C LEU A 420 5.24 -7.02 24.93
N THR A 421 5.13 -7.69 23.77
CA THR A 421 6.24 -7.96 22.85
C THR A 421 6.10 -7.03 21.63
N PRO A 422 7.04 -6.10 21.38
CA PRO A 422 7.04 -5.30 20.16
C PRO A 422 7.13 -6.20 18.93
N LEU A 423 6.37 -5.89 17.87
CA LEU A 423 6.37 -6.70 16.65
C LEU A 423 7.33 -6.19 15.58
N GLU A 424 7.51 -4.87 15.49
CA GLU A 424 8.36 -4.22 14.49
C GLU A 424 9.84 -4.14 14.94
N GLN A 425 10.09 -4.23 16.25
CA GLN A 425 11.44 -4.15 16.85
C GLN A 425 11.67 -5.35 17.79
N PRO A 426 12.03 -6.53 17.25
CA PRO A 426 12.17 -7.74 18.06
C PRO A 426 13.29 -7.66 19.11
N ASP A 427 14.30 -6.80 18.89
CA ASP A 427 15.40 -6.56 19.84
C ASP A 427 15.01 -5.59 20.97
N SER A 428 13.86 -4.92 20.88
CA SER A 428 13.41 -4.00 21.92
C SER A 428 12.99 -4.75 23.18
N PRO A 429 13.27 -4.19 24.38
CA PRO A 429 13.04 -4.87 25.64
C PRO A 429 11.56 -5.20 25.83
N LEU A 430 11.29 -6.44 26.24
CA LEU A 430 9.94 -6.89 26.57
C LEU A 430 9.43 -6.17 27.82
N MET A 431 8.19 -5.70 27.78
CA MET A 431 7.55 -5.02 28.89
C MET A 431 6.57 -5.97 29.59
N CYS A 432 6.77 -6.20 30.88
CA CYS A 432 5.96 -7.08 31.70
C CYS A 432 5.38 -6.38 32.93
N ARG A 433 4.26 -6.91 33.43
CA ARG A 433 3.74 -6.62 34.76
C ARG A 433 3.05 -7.87 35.30
N TYR A 434 3.18 -8.08 36.62
CA TYR A 434 2.64 -9.23 37.32
C TYR A 434 1.63 -8.78 38.38
N ASP A 435 0.69 -9.68 38.67
CA ASP A 435 -0.34 -9.56 39.70
C ASP A 435 -1.08 -8.21 39.74
N ILE A 436 -1.83 -7.93 38.68
CA ILE A 436 -2.66 -6.73 38.58
C ILE A 436 -4.08 -7.07 39.01
N ILE A 437 -4.59 -6.35 40.01
CA ILE A 437 -6.00 -6.39 40.39
C ILE A 437 -6.64 -5.07 39.95
N MET A 438 -7.73 -5.18 39.20
CA MET A 438 -8.51 -4.02 38.74
C MET A 438 -9.99 -4.26 38.97
N GLU A 439 -10.77 -3.19 39.05
CA GLU A 439 -12.23 -3.27 38.95
C GLU A 439 -12.64 -3.08 37.49
N GLU A 440 -13.66 -3.82 37.05
CA GLU A 440 -14.19 -3.65 35.70
C GLU A 440 -14.61 -2.20 35.44
N ASN A 441 -14.43 -1.75 34.20
CA ASN A 441 -14.67 -0.38 33.75
C ASN A 441 -13.80 0.70 34.44
N ILE A 442 -12.84 0.33 35.30
CA ILE A 442 -11.88 1.25 35.93
C ILE A 442 -10.49 1.05 35.33
N GLU A 443 -9.80 2.16 35.11
CA GLU A 443 -8.44 2.18 34.58
C GLU A 443 -7.43 1.95 35.71
N VAL A 444 -6.48 1.05 35.48
CA VAL A 444 -5.33 0.82 36.37
C VAL A 444 -4.06 1.15 35.60
N ALA A 445 -3.22 2.01 36.18
CA ALA A 445 -1.94 2.38 35.61
C ALA A 445 -0.78 1.72 36.37
N PHE A 446 0.24 1.28 35.63
CA PHE A 446 1.43 0.67 36.17
C PHE A 446 2.67 1.05 35.36
N ARG A 447 3.84 0.99 35.99
CA ARG A 447 5.12 1.09 35.26
C ARG A 447 5.47 -0.28 34.68
N PRO A 448 5.84 -0.38 33.40
CA PRO A 448 6.34 -1.63 32.83
C PRO A 448 7.67 -2.02 33.51
N LEU A 449 7.86 -3.32 33.71
CA LEU A 449 9.11 -3.91 34.20
C LEU A 449 9.74 -4.72 33.06
N PRO A 450 11.07 -4.92 33.06
CA PRO A 450 11.69 -5.94 32.22
C PRO A 450 11.08 -7.32 32.54
N CYS A 451 10.83 -8.13 31.51
CA CYS A 451 10.34 -9.50 31.69
C CYS A 451 11.44 -10.41 32.27
N ASP A 452 11.11 -11.22 33.28
CA ASP A 452 12.03 -12.26 33.78
C ASP A 452 12.10 -13.39 32.73
N PRO A 453 13.28 -13.73 32.18
CA PRO A 453 13.42 -14.81 31.20
C PRO A 453 13.09 -16.21 31.76
N ARG A 454 12.91 -16.35 33.09
CA ARG A 454 12.59 -17.62 33.77
C ARG A 454 11.09 -17.85 33.99
N LEU A 455 10.23 -16.86 33.65
CA LEU A 455 8.77 -16.89 33.77
C LEU A 455 8.13 -16.67 32.38
#